data_AF-A0A968VEI3-F1
#
_entry.id   AF-A0A968VEI3-F1
#
_cell.length_a   1.000
_cell.length_b   1.000
_cell.length_c   1.000
_cell.angle_alpha   90.00
_cell.angle_beta   90.00
_cell.angle_gamma   90.00
#
_symmetry.space_group_name_H-M   'P 1'
#
loop_
_entity.id
_entity.type
_entity.pdbx_description
1 polymer ?
#
loop_
_entity_poly.entity_id
_entity_poly.type
_entity_poly.pdbx_seq_one_letter_code
_entity_poly.pdbx_strand_id
1 'polypeptide(L)'
;SFTGYDCISVYHDFRYHPQEVTTGTMDDYAYDTYGWFGFTIELWDAPTAAGIKKEDLIQWFRWHPPEDELTLLRWSDEQLGGEGFIDWQPFEHPQLGGVEIGGWNFKRVWQNAPPQYLQELAEQHCQFAIAHGLMSPKLAARVRLTQEGAGVYYLLLQLENQGFLPTYTSKKALERKAVRPTEVTLVLPEGAKLIAGKLSQEIQHLEGRSNKAFRSVARGSDYRCTVEWALKAESGSEIEIIVQSERAGTLRQRVTVGNQD
;
A
#
# COMPACT_ATOMS: atom_id res chain seq x y z
N SER A 1 -8.53 6.00 11.96
CA SER A 1 -7.23 5.57 11.41
C SER A 1 -6.83 4.27 12.10
N PHE A 2 -6.15 3.32 11.43
CA PHE A 2 -5.64 2.10 12.10
C PHE A 2 -4.60 2.41 13.18
N THR A 3 -3.80 3.45 12.97
CA THR A 3 -2.74 3.89 13.88
C THR A 3 -3.21 4.90 14.93
N GLY A 4 -4.49 5.28 14.92
CA GLY A 4 -5.00 6.39 15.74
C GLY A 4 -4.50 7.79 15.32
N TYR A 5 -3.39 7.90 14.58
CA TYR A 5 -2.84 9.16 14.09
C TYR A 5 -3.61 9.73 12.90
N ASP A 6 -3.58 11.06 12.81
CA ASP A 6 -4.09 11.82 11.68
C ASP A 6 -3.20 11.64 10.45
N CYS A 7 -3.83 11.69 9.26
CA CYS A 7 -3.11 11.67 8.00
C CYS A 7 -2.70 13.10 7.64
N ILE A 8 -1.43 13.43 7.84
CA ILE A 8 -0.89 14.77 7.63
C ILE A 8 -0.39 14.89 6.19
N SER A 9 -0.86 15.90 5.45
CA SER A 9 -0.38 16.14 4.09
C SER A 9 1.00 16.80 4.12
N VAL A 10 1.98 16.20 3.45
CA VAL A 10 3.30 16.83 3.25
C VAL A 10 3.17 18.16 2.50
N TYR A 11 2.21 18.25 1.57
CA TYR A 11 1.96 19.46 0.81
C TYR A 11 1.21 20.51 1.60
N HIS A 12 0.17 20.18 2.38
CA HIS A 12 -0.67 21.19 3.05
C HIS A 12 -0.24 21.49 4.48
N ASP A 13 0.07 20.46 5.25
CA ASP A 13 0.08 20.52 6.71
C ASP A 13 1.51 20.40 7.29
N PHE A 14 2.39 19.63 6.63
CA PHE A 14 3.79 19.49 7.03
C PHE A 14 4.66 20.61 6.43
N ARG A 15 4.39 21.85 6.81
CA ARG A 15 5.12 23.05 6.34
C ARG A 15 5.81 23.78 7.47
N TYR A 16 7.11 24.03 7.32
CA TYR A 16 7.85 24.91 8.24
C TYR A 16 7.62 26.40 7.95
N HIS A 17 7.22 26.80 6.75
CA HIS A 17 6.88 28.19 6.48
C HIS A 17 5.59 28.26 5.67
N PRO A 18 4.65 29.18 5.95
CA PRO A 18 3.35 29.20 5.25
C PRO A 18 3.45 29.31 3.73
N GLN A 19 4.55 29.90 3.24
CA GLN A 19 4.82 30.11 1.82
C GLN A 19 5.75 29.07 1.20
N GLU A 20 6.23 28.10 1.98
CA GLU A 20 7.10 27.03 1.50
C GLU A 20 6.40 25.68 1.62
N VAL A 21 6.68 24.80 0.68
CA VAL A 21 6.19 23.42 0.70
C VAL A 21 7.37 22.50 0.92
N THR A 22 7.16 21.45 1.72
CA THR A 22 8.13 20.37 1.82
C THR A 22 8.17 19.65 0.48
N THR A 23 9.36 19.44 -0.07
CA THR A 23 9.56 18.82 -1.39
C THR A 23 10.66 17.78 -1.32
N GLY A 24 10.63 16.82 -2.25
CA GLY A 24 11.69 15.82 -2.37
C GLY A 24 11.63 14.75 -1.29
N THR A 25 10.46 14.57 -0.67
CA THR A 25 10.25 13.46 0.26
C THR A 25 10.15 12.13 -0.50
N MET A 26 10.34 11.03 0.21
CA MET A 26 10.34 9.69 -0.39
C MET A 26 8.98 9.34 -1.01
N ASP A 27 7.89 9.71 -0.34
CA ASP A 27 6.52 9.51 -0.79
C ASP A 27 6.18 10.35 -2.04
N ASP A 28 6.67 11.60 -2.12
CA ASP A 28 6.61 12.41 -3.35
C ASP A 28 7.31 11.69 -4.50
N TYR A 29 8.56 11.27 -4.29
CA TYR A 29 9.35 10.57 -5.31
C TYR A 29 8.69 9.26 -5.75
N ALA A 30 8.16 8.48 -4.82
CA ALA A 30 7.48 7.21 -5.09
C ALA A 30 6.22 7.42 -5.95
N TYR A 31 5.42 8.43 -5.64
CA TYR A 31 4.25 8.76 -6.43
C TYR A 31 4.64 9.34 -7.79
N ASP A 32 5.48 10.37 -7.82
CA ASP A 32 5.79 11.07 -9.07
C ASP A 32 6.62 10.25 -10.05
N THR A 33 7.43 9.30 -9.59
CA THR A 33 8.25 8.46 -10.47
C THR A 33 7.54 7.17 -10.84
N TYR A 34 6.93 6.48 -9.87
CA TYR A 34 6.39 5.14 -10.04
C TYR A 34 4.87 5.06 -9.98
N GLY A 35 4.20 6.14 -9.57
CA GLY A 35 2.77 6.17 -9.32
C GLY A 35 2.36 5.35 -8.09
N TRP A 36 3.26 5.14 -7.14
CA TRP A 36 2.96 4.43 -5.89
C TRP A 36 2.40 5.38 -4.85
N PHE A 37 1.37 4.94 -4.12
CA PHE A 37 0.93 5.66 -2.93
C PHE A 37 1.94 5.40 -1.81
N GLY A 38 2.84 6.36 -1.61
CA GLY A 38 3.82 6.35 -0.53
C GLY A 38 3.25 6.91 0.76
N PHE A 39 3.75 6.41 1.89
CA PHE A 39 3.41 6.91 3.21
C PHE A 39 4.67 6.97 4.06
N THR A 40 4.87 8.10 4.75
CA THR A 40 5.80 8.22 5.86
C THR A 40 5.01 7.99 7.14
N ILE A 41 5.44 7.03 7.95
CA ILE A 41 4.71 6.65 9.17
C ILE A 41 5.59 7.03 10.36
N GLU A 42 5.18 8.07 11.07
CA GLU A 42 5.72 8.40 12.39
C GLU A 42 5.16 7.39 13.41
N LEU A 43 6.05 6.67 14.08
CA LEU A 43 5.69 5.51 14.91
C LEU A 43 5.35 5.86 16.36
N TRP A 44 5.56 7.12 16.77
CA TRP A 44 5.42 7.53 18.15
C TRP A 44 5.18 9.02 18.29
N ASP A 45 4.37 9.39 19.30
CA ASP A 45 3.98 10.77 19.58
C ASP A 45 3.61 10.93 21.07
N ALA A 46 4.61 11.28 21.89
CA ALA A 46 4.43 11.44 23.33
C ALA A 46 3.32 12.44 23.72
N PRO A 47 3.19 13.62 23.08
CA PRO A 47 2.05 14.52 23.34
C PRO A 47 0.69 13.85 23.14
N THR A 48 0.51 13.09 22.07
CA THR A 48 -0.74 12.36 21.85
C THR A 48 -0.95 11.27 22.90
N ALA A 49 0.11 10.55 23.31
CA ALA A 49 0.04 9.58 24.40
C ALA A 49 -0.32 10.22 25.75
N ALA A 50 0.07 11.48 25.98
CA ALA A 50 -0.32 12.28 27.14
C ALA A 50 -1.73 12.91 27.01
N GLY A 51 -2.44 12.66 25.90
CA GLY A 51 -3.79 13.17 25.65
C GLY A 51 -3.85 14.58 25.07
N ILE A 52 -2.71 15.14 24.65
CA ILE A 52 -2.61 16.47 24.06
C ILE A 52 -3.03 16.40 22.58
N LYS A 53 -4.01 17.23 22.22
CA LYS A 53 -4.46 17.39 20.84
C LYS A 53 -3.72 18.55 20.20
N LYS A 54 -3.09 18.29 19.06
CA LYS A 54 -2.33 19.29 18.29
C LYS A 54 -3.18 19.71 17.10
N GLU A 55 -3.68 20.95 17.09
CA GLU A 55 -4.43 21.47 15.94
C GLU A 55 -3.54 21.65 14.71
N ASP A 56 -2.32 22.13 14.93
CA ASP A 56 -1.25 22.23 13.94
C ASP A 56 -0.01 21.54 14.51
N LEU A 57 0.37 20.43 13.91
CA LEU A 57 1.50 19.62 14.32
C LEU A 57 2.79 20.44 14.38
N ILE A 58 3.10 21.19 13.32
CA ILE A 58 4.37 21.90 13.18
C ILE A 58 4.43 23.08 14.15
N GLN A 59 3.34 23.83 14.29
CA GLN A 59 3.29 24.94 15.22
C GLN A 59 3.42 24.48 16.67
N TRP A 60 2.73 23.39 17.04
CA TRP A 60 2.81 22.85 18.39
C TRP A 60 4.25 22.46 18.79
N PHE A 61 4.99 21.83 17.87
CA PHE A 61 6.41 21.49 18.10
C PHE A 61 7.35 22.70 18.14
N ARG A 62 6.97 23.84 17.55
CA ARG A 62 7.73 25.10 17.66
C ARG A 62 7.45 25.80 18.97
N TRP A 63 6.19 25.83 19.34
CA TRP A 63 5.71 26.45 20.54
C TRP A 63 4.38 25.82 20.93
N HIS A 64 4.28 25.46 22.20
CA HIS A 64 3.05 25.03 22.82
C HIS A 64 2.93 25.70 24.20
N PRO A 65 1.70 25.83 24.72
CA PRO A 65 1.48 26.46 26.01
C PRO A 65 2.14 25.67 27.15
N PRO A 66 2.63 26.32 28.23
CA PRO A 66 3.24 25.63 29.38
C PRO A 66 2.34 24.57 30.03
N GLU A 67 1.02 24.70 29.90
CA GLU A 67 0.03 23.74 30.37
C GLU A 67 0.18 22.35 29.72
N ASP A 68 0.65 22.31 28.47
CA ASP A 68 0.96 21.07 27.76
C ASP A 68 2.24 20.42 28.30
N GLU A 69 3.27 21.21 28.66
CA GLU A 69 4.47 20.70 29.35
C GLU A 69 4.11 20.12 30.72
N LEU A 70 3.26 20.80 31.49
CA LEU A 70 2.76 20.28 32.77
C LEU A 70 1.97 18.97 32.59
N THR A 71 1.22 18.87 31.49
CA THR A 71 0.48 17.65 31.16
C THR A 71 1.41 16.51 30.78
N LEU A 72 2.47 16.79 30.01
CA LEU A 72 3.52 15.82 29.69
C LEU A 72 4.25 15.35 30.96
N LEU A 73 4.66 16.26 31.84
CA LEU A 73 5.32 15.91 33.10
C LEU A 73 4.43 15.02 33.98
N ARG A 74 3.15 15.39 34.16
CA ARG A 74 2.18 14.55 34.87
C ARG A 74 2.04 13.17 34.23
N TRP A 75 1.96 13.10 32.90
CA TRP A 75 1.91 11.83 32.19
C TRP A 75 3.18 11.00 32.41
N SER A 76 4.37 11.63 32.42
CA SER A 76 5.63 10.95 32.73
C SER A 76 5.62 10.36 34.14
N ASP A 77 5.17 11.12 35.14
CA ASP A 77 5.08 10.65 36.53
C ASP A 77 4.12 9.47 36.67
N GLU A 78 2.94 9.57 36.05
CA GLU A 78 1.87 8.58 36.18
C GLU A 78 2.10 7.32 35.34
N GLN A 79 2.58 7.46 34.10
CA GLN A 79 2.66 6.35 33.13
C GLN A 79 4.07 5.78 32.97
N LEU A 80 5.10 6.59 33.23
CA LEU A 80 6.51 6.20 33.09
C LEU A 80 7.22 6.07 34.44
N GLY A 81 6.52 6.26 35.55
CA GLY A 81 7.09 6.22 36.89
C GLY A 81 8.14 7.31 37.13
N GLY A 82 8.02 8.45 36.46
CA GLY A 82 8.97 9.56 36.54
C GLY A 82 10.24 9.38 35.70
N GLU A 83 10.45 8.24 35.02
CA GLU A 83 11.66 8.03 34.20
C GLU A 83 11.73 8.88 32.92
N GLY A 84 10.63 9.55 32.55
CA GLY A 84 10.55 10.34 31.34
C GLY A 84 11.28 11.68 31.42
N PHE A 85 11.41 12.24 32.63
CA PHE A 85 12.09 13.51 32.88
C PHE A 85 13.19 13.30 33.92
N ILE A 86 14.41 13.67 33.58
CA ILE A 86 15.58 13.53 34.45
C ILE A 86 15.75 14.83 35.22
N ASP A 87 15.74 14.75 36.55
CA ASP A 87 16.00 15.91 37.40
C ASP A 87 17.33 16.58 37.04
N TRP A 88 17.30 17.91 36.99
CA TRP A 88 18.50 18.70 36.73
C TRP A 88 19.49 18.53 37.87
N GLN A 89 20.74 18.23 37.51
CA GLN A 89 21.82 18.07 38.46
C GLN A 89 23.08 18.81 37.99
N PRO A 90 23.90 19.34 38.92
CA PRO A 90 25.19 19.92 38.59
C PRO A 90 26.13 18.91 37.91
N PHE A 91 26.88 19.37 36.92
CA PHE A 91 27.84 18.59 36.16
C PHE A 91 29.05 19.45 35.76
N GLU A 92 30.25 18.92 35.96
CA GLU A 92 31.49 19.58 35.56
C GLU A 92 31.89 19.14 34.15
N HIS A 93 31.57 19.96 33.14
CA HIS A 93 31.89 19.67 31.76
C HIS A 93 33.35 20.03 31.43
N PRO A 94 34.14 19.15 30.79
CA PRO A 94 35.57 19.36 30.55
C PRO A 94 35.96 20.65 29.81
N GLN A 95 35.05 21.19 29.00
CA GLN A 95 35.28 22.42 28.23
C GLN A 95 34.45 23.62 28.70
N LEU A 96 33.32 23.39 29.38
CA LEU A 96 32.36 24.44 29.71
C LEU A 96 32.39 24.81 31.20
N GLY A 97 33.07 24.03 32.05
CA GLY A 97 33.01 24.16 33.50
C GLY A 97 31.68 23.67 34.07
N GLY A 98 31.27 24.24 35.20
CA GLY A 98 30.02 23.89 35.88
C GLY A 98 28.78 24.24 35.04
N VAL A 99 27.99 23.21 34.71
CA VAL A 99 26.71 23.29 34.02
C VAL A 99 25.68 22.41 34.74
N GLU A 100 24.43 22.45 34.32
CA GLU A 100 23.41 21.49 34.76
C GLU A 100 23.06 20.55 33.61
N ILE A 101 22.79 19.29 33.93
CA ILE A 101 22.30 18.28 32.98
C ILE A 101 21.03 17.64 33.51
N GLY A 102 20.07 17.39 32.62
CA GLY A 102 18.75 16.89 32.98
C GLY A 102 17.75 17.16 31.86
N GLY A 103 16.48 17.23 32.23
CA GLY A 103 15.36 17.46 31.31
C GLY A 103 14.78 16.17 30.74
N TRP A 104 14.00 16.31 29.68
CA TRP A 104 13.34 15.19 29.01
C TRP A 104 14.34 14.12 28.56
N ASN A 105 14.05 12.85 28.83
CA ASN A 105 14.74 11.72 28.24
C ASN A 105 14.38 11.61 26.76
N PHE A 106 15.05 12.41 25.93
CA PHE A 106 14.72 12.55 24.52
C PHE A 106 14.73 11.22 23.77
N LYS A 107 15.65 10.30 24.11
CA LYS A 107 15.75 9.02 23.42
C LYS A 107 14.61 8.05 23.74
N ARG A 108 14.16 7.99 25.00
CA ARG A 108 13.16 7.00 25.46
C ARG A 108 11.74 7.56 25.56
N VAL A 109 11.57 8.88 25.40
CA VAL A 109 10.26 9.53 25.45
C VAL A 109 9.92 10.25 24.15
N TRP A 110 10.84 10.99 23.54
CA TRP A 110 10.50 11.80 22.37
C TRP A 110 10.76 11.08 21.06
N GLN A 111 11.94 10.49 20.92
CA GLN A 111 12.34 9.81 19.69
C GLN A 111 11.76 8.40 19.58
N ASN A 112 11.66 7.67 20.69
CA ASN A 112 11.14 6.31 20.71
C ASN A 112 10.05 6.19 21.76
N ALA A 113 9.09 5.33 21.48
CA ALA A 113 8.06 4.98 22.44
C ALA A 113 8.67 4.26 23.66
N PRO A 114 8.22 4.59 24.88
CA PRO A 114 8.52 3.78 26.06
C PRO A 114 8.06 2.32 25.86
N PRO A 115 8.78 1.32 26.42
CA PRO A 115 8.55 -0.09 26.13
C PRO A 115 7.11 -0.58 26.30
N GLN A 116 6.37 -0.05 27.27
CA GLN A 116 4.97 -0.42 27.53
C GLN A 116 4.01 -0.09 26.38
N TYR A 117 4.37 0.84 25.48
CA TYR A 117 3.55 1.20 24.32
C TYR A 117 3.90 0.40 23.06
N LEU A 118 5.07 -0.27 23.03
CA LEU A 118 5.59 -0.88 21.80
C LEU A 118 4.67 -1.97 21.24
N GLN A 119 4.04 -2.78 22.09
CA GLN A 119 3.16 -3.86 21.63
C GLN A 119 1.93 -3.32 20.91
N GLU A 120 1.27 -2.29 21.48
CA GLU A 120 0.09 -1.69 20.87
C GLU A 120 0.44 -0.97 19.56
N LEU A 121 1.53 -0.20 19.55
CA LEU A 121 2.00 0.49 18.35
C LEU A 121 2.32 -0.52 17.24
N ALA A 122 3.04 -1.59 17.56
CA ALA A 122 3.37 -2.63 16.60
C ALA A 122 2.10 -3.24 15.98
N GLU A 123 1.10 -3.60 16.79
CA GLU A 123 -0.17 -4.13 16.32
C GLU A 123 -0.88 -3.15 15.38
N GLN A 124 -1.02 -1.89 15.78
CA GLN A 124 -1.69 -0.85 14.99
C GLN A 124 -0.99 -0.59 13.64
N HIS A 125 0.34 -0.49 13.65
CA HIS A 125 1.12 -0.29 12.42
C HIS A 125 1.15 -1.53 11.53
N CYS A 126 1.14 -2.74 12.10
CA CYS A 126 0.96 -3.97 11.34
C CYS A 126 -0.40 -4.01 10.65
N GLN A 127 -1.48 -3.62 11.33
CA GLN A 127 -2.82 -3.54 10.73
C GLN A 127 -2.85 -2.54 9.57
N PHE A 128 -2.23 -1.36 9.72
CA PHE A 128 -2.08 -0.43 8.61
C PHE A 128 -1.34 -1.04 7.42
N ALA A 129 -0.19 -1.69 7.65
CA ALA A 129 0.61 -2.30 6.59
C ALA A 129 -0.16 -3.41 5.86
N ILE A 130 -0.89 -4.25 6.60
CA ILE A 130 -1.75 -5.29 6.04
C ILE A 130 -2.88 -4.67 5.21
N ALA A 131 -3.58 -3.66 5.76
CA ALA A 131 -4.66 -2.98 5.05
C ALA A 131 -4.14 -2.33 3.75
N HIS A 132 -2.97 -1.70 3.80
CA HIS A 132 -2.31 -1.13 2.62
C HIS A 132 -1.99 -2.20 1.58
N GLY A 133 -1.41 -3.34 2.00
CA GLY A 133 -1.15 -4.48 1.11
C GLY A 133 -2.41 -5.06 0.48
N LEU A 134 -3.50 -5.19 1.25
CA LEU A 134 -4.79 -5.69 0.78
C LEU A 134 -5.49 -4.76 -0.22
N MET A 135 -5.07 -3.50 -0.32
CA MET A 135 -5.55 -2.61 -1.38
C MET A 135 -4.97 -2.94 -2.76
N SER A 136 -3.93 -3.76 -2.85
CA SER A 136 -3.31 -4.13 -4.13
C SER A 136 -4.31 -4.72 -5.14
N PRO A 137 -4.05 -4.58 -6.46
CA PRO A 137 -4.83 -5.27 -7.47
C PRO A 137 -4.71 -6.79 -7.28
N LYS A 138 -5.78 -7.52 -7.59
CA LYS A 138 -5.84 -8.98 -7.46
C LYS A 138 -6.56 -9.57 -8.65
N LEU A 139 -5.82 -10.21 -9.55
CA LEU A 139 -6.40 -10.87 -10.71
C LEU A 139 -7.10 -12.18 -10.32
N ALA A 140 -8.27 -12.40 -10.88
CA ALA A 140 -8.99 -13.65 -10.86
C ALA A 140 -9.46 -13.99 -12.28
N ALA A 141 -9.52 -15.27 -12.61
CA ALA A 141 -9.94 -15.71 -13.93
C ALA A 141 -10.92 -16.87 -13.86
N ARG A 142 -11.80 -16.90 -14.86
CA ARG A 142 -12.64 -18.05 -15.17
C ARG A 142 -12.36 -18.48 -16.60
N VAL A 143 -12.12 -19.78 -16.77
CA VAL A 143 -11.88 -20.38 -18.08
C VAL A 143 -13.10 -21.19 -18.48
N ARG A 144 -13.49 -21.10 -19.75
CA ARG A 144 -14.51 -21.96 -20.37
C ARG A 144 -13.92 -22.54 -21.65
N LEU A 145 -14.00 -23.86 -21.77
CA LEU A 145 -13.59 -24.59 -22.97
C LEU A 145 -14.81 -25.31 -23.54
N THR A 146 -15.19 -24.96 -24.77
CA THR A 146 -16.34 -25.54 -25.48
C THR A 146 -15.84 -26.34 -26.67
N GLN A 147 -16.35 -27.55 -26.87
CA GLN A 147 -16.03 -28.36 -28.05
C GLN A 147 -16.92 -27.95 -29.22
N GLU A 148 -16.31 -27.63 -30.37
CA GLU A 148 -17.01 -27.20 -31.60
C GLU A 148 -17.03 -28.33 -32.67
N GLY A 149 -16.49 -29.51 -32.34
CA GLY A 149 -16.41 -30.68 -33.21
C GLY A 149 -15.05 -30.87 -33.89
N ALA A 150 -14.79 -32.05 -34.44
CA ALA A 150 -13.55 -32.40 -35.16
C ALA A 150 -12.22 -32.09 -34.39
N GLY A 151 -12.26 -32.17 -33.06
CA GLY A 151 -11.12 -31.85 -32.19
C GLY A 151 -10.81 -30.36 -32.06
N VAL A 152 -11.72 -29.49 -32.53
CA VAL A 152 -11.67 -28.04 -32.38
C VAL A 152 -12.37 -27.65 -31.08
N TYR A 153 -11.72 -26.77 -30.33
CA TYR A 153 -12.24 -26.20 -29.10
C TYR A 153 -12.16 -24.68 -29.15
N TYR A 154 -13.20 -24.05 -28.60
CA TYR A 154 -13.24 -22.62 -28.34
C TYR A 154 -12.94 -22.37 -26.86
N LEU A 155 -11.86 -21.65 -26.60
CA LEU A 155 -11.34 -21.34 -25.28
C LEU A 155 -11.61 -19.87 -24.95
N LEU A 156 -12.33 -19.63 -23.86
CA LEU A 156 -12.68 -18.31 -23.35
C LEU A 156 -12.05 -18.10 -21.97
N LEU A 157 -11.22 -17.07 -21.83
CA LEU A 157 -10.71 -16.57 -20.55
C LEU A 157 -11.47 -15.29 -20.20
N GLN A 158 -12.24 -15.32 -19.11
CA GLN A 158 -12.75 -14.13 -18.45
C GLN A 158 -11.78 -13.75 -17.34
N LEU A 159 -11.13 -12.60 -17.46
CA LEU A 159 -10.21 -12.08 -16.46
C LEU A 159 -10.83 -10.87 -15.78
N GLU A 160 -10.68 -10.77 -14.45
CA GLU A 160 -11.13 -9.61 -13.68
C GLU A 160 -10.13 -9.24 -12.59
N ASN A 161 -10.12 -7.95 -12.23
CA ASN A 161 -9.45 -7.44 -11.05
C ASN A 161 -10.47 -7.37 -9.89
N GLN A 162 -10.28 -8.24 -8.90
CA GLN A 162 -11.08 -8.25 -7.67
C GLN A 162 -10.50 -7.36 -6.57
N GLY A 163 -9.31 -6.79 -6.78
CA GLY A 163 -8.61 -5.93 -5.83
C GLY A 163 -9.19 -4.52 -5.71
N PHE A 164 -8.66 -3.74 -4.77
CA PHE A 164 -9.11 -2.37 -4.57
C PHE A 164 -8.49 -1.42 -5.59
N LEU A 165 -7.18 -1.44 -5.74
CA LEU A 165 -6.45 -0.62 -6.71
C LEU A 165 -6.55 -1.22 -8.12
N PRO A 166 -6.43 -0.37 -9.17
CA PRO A 166 -6.34 -0.85 -10.54
C PRO A 166 -5.01 -1.60 -10.76
N THR A 167 -4.95 -2.39 -11.83
CA THR A 167 -3.71 -3.11 -12.24
C THR A 167 -2.55 -2.19 -12.64
N TYR A 168 -2.79 -0.88 -12.70
CA TYR A 168 -1.77 0.15 -12.89
C TYR A 168 -1.45 0.96 -11.61
N THR A 169 -2.01 0.61 -10.45
CA THR A 169 -1.90 1.33 -9.16
C THR A 169 -2.55 2.72 -9.17
N SER A 170 -2.05 3.66 -9.98
CA SER A 170 -2.55 5.04 -10.04
C SER A 170 -2.39 5.66 -11.43
N LYS A 171 -3.19 6.68 -11.75
CA LYS A 171 -3.09 7.37 -13.06
C LYS A 171 -1.70 7.97 -13.29
N LYS A 172 -1.01 8.36 -12.23
CA LYS A 172 0.38 8.84 -12.29
C LYS A 172 1.33 7.78 -12.86
N ALA A 173 1.14 6.50 -12.54
CA ALA A 173 1.94 5.42 -13.13
C ALA A 173 1.76 5.33 -14.66
N LEU A 174 0.53 5.56 -15.15
CA LEU A 174 0.25 5.61 -16.59
C LEU A 174 0.89 6.83 -17.26
N GLU A 175 0.74 8.01 -16.65
CA GLU A 175 1.36 9.26 -17.12
C GLU A 175 2.88 9.13 -17.27
N ARG A 176 3.52 8.48 -16.29
CA ARG A 176 4.96 8.23 -16.25
C ARG A 176 5.41 7.02 -17.07
N LYS A 177 4.48 6.23 -17.61
CA LYS A 177 4.76 4.94 -18.25
C LYS A 177 5.57 4.00 -17.33
N ALA A 178 5.29 4.06 -16.02
CA ALA A 178 5.99 3.34 -14.96
C ALA A 178 5.37 1.97 -14.64
N VAL A 179 4.52 1.47 -15.54
CA VAL A 179 3.88 0.16 -15.43
C VAL A 179 3.65 -0.40 -16.83
N ARG A 180 4.00 -1.67 -17.05
CA ARG A 180 3.75 -2.37 -18.30
C ARG A 180 2.30 -2.88 -18.39
N PRO A 181 1.75 -3.02 -19.61
CA PRO A 181 0.48 -3.71 -19.82
C PRO A 181 0.48 -5.12 -19.24
N THR A 182 -0.71 -5.65 -18.97
CA THR A 182 -0.84 -7.06 -18.54
C THR A 182 -0.71 -7.96 -19.76
N GLU A 183 0.14 -8.97 -19.69
CA GLU A 183 0.37 -9.93 -20.77
C GLU A 183 -0.39 -11.23 -20.50
N VAL A 184 -1.04 -11.78 -21.54
CA VAL A 184 -1.72 -13.07 -21.51
C VAL A 184 -1.04 -14.00 -22.51
N THR A 185 -0.49 -15.10 -22.01
CA THR A 185 0.18 -16.14 -22.79
C THR A 185 -0.61 -17.44 -22.73
N LEU A 186 -0.86 -18.02 -23.91
CA LEU A 186 -1.42 -19.36 -24.10
C LEU A 186 -0.29 -20.33 -24.42
N VAL A 187 -0.06 -21.29 -23.55
CA VAL A 187 0.91 -22.37 -23.73
C VAL A 187 0.16 -23.61 -24.21
N LEU A 188 0.48 -24.02 -25.44
CA LEU A 188 -0.11 -25.20 -26.06
C LEU A 188 0.76 -26.43 -25.81
N PRO A 189 0.14 -27.61 -25.55
CA PRO A 189 0.86 -28.87 -25.47
C PRO A 189 1.33 -29.31 -26.86
N GLU A 190 2.24 -30.29 -26.89
CA GLU A 190 2.70 -30.89 -28.14
C GLU A 190 1.53 -31.46 -28.95
N GLY A 191 1.53 -31.25 -30.26
CA GLY A 191 0.45 -31.68 -31.16
C GLY A 191 -0.76 -30.75 -31.23
N ALA A 192 -0.98 -29.87 -30.26
CA ALA A 192 -2.03 -28.86 -30.33
C ALA A 192 -1.67 -27.71 -31.29
N LYS A 193 -2.68 -27.13 -31.94
CA LYS A 193 -2.52 -26.06 -32.93
C LYS A 193 -3.46 -24.90 -32.64
N LEU A 194 -2.94 -23.68 -32.65
CA LEU A 194 -3.76 -22.48 -32.64
C LEU A 194 -4.43 -22.30 -34.01
N ILE A 195 -5.74 -22.15 -34.02
CA ILE A 195 -6.53 -21.85 -35.22
C ILE A 195 -6.78 -20.35 -35.33
N ALA A 196 -7.21 -19.71 -34.23
CA ALA A 196 -7.48 -18.28 -34.17
C ALA A 196 -7.13 -17.71 -32.78
N GLY A 197 -6.70 -16.45 -32.77
CA GLY A 197 -6.20 -15.74 -31.57
C GLY A 197 -4.68 -15.54 -31.64
N LYS A 198 -4.06 -15.24 -30.50
CA LYS A 198 -2.60 -15.03 -30.37
C LYS A 198 -2.04 -15.84 -29.21
N LEU A 199 -0.85 -16.43 -29.38
CA LEU A 199 -0.18 -17.16 -28.29
C LEU A 199 0.28 -16.24 -27.16
N SER A 200 0.68 -15.00 -27.47
CA SER A 200 0.91 -13.94 -26.50
C SER A 200 0.22 -12.66 -26.98
N GLN A 201 -0.41 -11.95 -26.04
CA GLN A 201 -0.99 -10.65 -26.30
C GLN A 201 -1.08 -9.80 -25.03
N GLU A 202 -0.96 -8.49 -25.21
CA GLU A 202 -1.26 -7.51 -24.18
C GLU A 202 -2.76 -7.26 -24.09
N ILE A 203 -3.23 -7.09 -22.85
CA ILE A 203 -4.57 -6.60 -22.56
C ILE A 203 -4.49 -5.22 -21.90
N GLN A 204 -5.59 -4.47 -22.01
CA GLN A 204 -5.72 -3.21 -21.29
C GLN A 204 -5.67 -3.43 -19.79
N HIS A 205 -5.21 -2.40 -19.07
CA HIS A 205 -5.29 -2.45 -17.62
C HIS A 205 -6.74 -2.52 -17.15
N LEU A 206 -6.95 -3.32 -16.11
CA LEU A 206 -8.23 -3.46 -15.44
C LEU A 206 -8.33 -2.50 -14.25
N GLU A 207 -9.48 -1.84 -14.14
CA GLU A 207 -9.81 -0.99 -13.01
C GLU A 207 -9.99 -1.80 -11.72
N GLY A 208 -9.81 -1.14 -10.57
CA GLY A 208 -10.09 -1.72 -9.25
C GLY A 208 -11.37 -1.17 -8.64
N ARG A 209 -11.76 -1.68 -7.47
CA ARG A 209 -12.93 -1.15 -6.73
C ARG A 209 -12.81 0.34 -6.40
N SER A 210 -11.59 0.85 -6.25
CA SER A 210 -11.31 2.27 -5.94
C SER A 210 -11.88 3.23 -6.98
N ASN A 211 -11.93 2.83 -8.26
CA ASN A 211 -12.46 3.65 -9.36
C ASN A 211 -13.92 4.09 -9.13
N LYS A 212 -14.67 3.33 -8.33
CA LYS A 212 -16.10 3.55 -8.06
C LYS A 212 -16.43 3.66 -6.57
N ALA A 213 -15.42 3.69 -5.69
CA ALA A 213 -15.60 3.65 -4.23
C ALA A 213 -16.47 4.80 -3.69
N PHE A 214 -16.48 5.95 -4.36
CA PHE A 214 -17.23 7.14 -3.95
C PHE A 214 -18.44 7.44 -4.85
N ARG A 215 -18.93 6.46 -5.61
CA ARG A 215 -20.12 6.61 -6.46
C ARG A 215 -21.30 5.83 -5.88
N SER A 216 -22.45 6.46 -5.79
CA SER A 216 -23.71 5.84 -5.33
C SER A 216 -24.21 4.72 -6.27
N VAL A 217 -23.82 4.75 -7.55
CA VAL A 217 -24.12 3.71 -8.53
C VAL A 217 -22.85 3.36 -9.30
N ALA A 218 -22.38 2.13 -9.13
CA ALA A 218 -21.29 1.57 -9.93
C ALA A 218 -21.85 0.94 -11.21
N ARG A 219 -21.60 1.56 -12.38
CA ARG A 219 -21.89 0.97 -13.71
C ARG A 219 -20.60 0.67 -14.47
N GLY A 220 -20.64 -0.28 -15.40
CA GLY A 220 -19.52 -0.63 -16.29
C GLY A 220 -18.71 -1.86 -15.87
N SER A 221 -17.98 -2.41 -16.83
CA SER A 221 -17.19 -3.66 -16.74
C SER A 221 -15.69 -3.43 -16.97
N ASP A 222 -15.21 -2.22 -16.69
CA ASP A 222 -13.79 -1.79 -16.79
C ASP A 222 -12.80 -2.56 -15.90
N TYR A 223 -13.29 -3.28 -14.90
CA TYR A 223 -12.50 -4.17 -14.05
C TYR A 223 -12.34 -5.58 -14.62
N ARG A 224 -12.91 -5.88 -15.80
CA ARG A 224 -12.85 -7.20 -16.43
C ARG A 224 -12.64 -7.13 -17.93
N CYS A 225 -12.07 -8.17 -18.51
CA CYS A 225 -11.96 -8.36 -19.94
C CYS A 225 -12.13 -9.83 -20.32
N THR A 226 -12.28 -10.07 -21.62
CA THR A 226 -12.37 -11.41 -22.19
C THR A 226 -11.26 -11.60 -23.21
N VAL A 227 -10.64 -12.77 -23.19
CA VAL A 227 -9.68 -13.23 -24.19
C VAL A 227 -10.13 -14.56 -24.75
N GLU A 228 -10.00 -14.75 -26.06
CA GLU A 228 -10.62 -15.86 -26.78
C GLU A 228 -9.64 -16.49 -27.75
N TRP A 229 -9.74 -17.82 -27.88
CA TRP A 229 -8.96 -18.59 -28.84
C TRP A 229 -9.82 -19.70 -29.45
N ALA A 230 -9.50 -20.07 -30.69
CA ALA A 230 -9.90 -21.33 -31.27
C ALA A 230 -8.65 -22.18 -31.45
N LEU A 231 -8.69 -23.45 -31.02
CA LEU A 231 -7.55 -24.35 -31.06
C LEU A 231 -7.98 -25.77 -31.42
N LYS A 232 -7.06 -26.51 -32.03
CA LYS A 232 -7.19 -27.95 -32.25
C LYS A 232 -6.30 -28.67 -31.24
N ALA A 233 -6.86 -29.60 -30.48
CA ALA A 233 -6.12 -30.38 -29.50
C ALA A 233 -6.73 -31.78 -29.34
N GLU A 234 -5.93 -32.74 -28.91
CA GLU A 234 -6.42 -34.08 -28.61
C GLU A 234 -7.09 -34.10 -27.22
N SER A 235 -8.10 -34.94 -27.05
CA SER A 235 -8.73 -35.15 -25.74
C SER A 235 -7.69 -35.62 -24.73
N GLY A 236 -7.73 -35.10 -23.49
CA GLY A 236 -6.75 -35.33 -22.45
C GLY A 236 -5.55 -34.37 -22.46
N SER A 237 -5.41 -33.53 -23.50
CA SER A 237 -4.34 -32.53 -23.56
C SER A 237 -4.55 -31.41 -22.51
N GLU A 238 -3.49 -30.97 -21.85
CA GLU A 238 -3.53 -29.84 -20.91
C GLU A 238 -3.07 -28.55 -21.58
N ILE A 239 -3.88 -27.50 -21.48
CA ILE A 239 -3.58 -26.16 -21.99
C ILE A 239 -3.36 -25.24 -20.80
N GLU A 240 -2.25 -24.49 -20.78
CA GLU A 240 -1.96 -23.52 -19.73
C GLU A 240 -2.14 -22.08 -20.25
N ILE A 241 -2.75 -21.25 -19.41
CA ILE A 241 -2.92 -19.82 -19.63
C ILE A 241 -2.18 -19.09 -18.51
N ILE A 242 -1.25 -18.22 -18.87
CA ILE A 242 -0.45 -17.43 -17.94
C ILE A 242 -0.82 -15.96 -18.13
N VAL A 243 -1.25 -15.30 -17.07
CA VAL A 243 -1.53 -13.86 -17.05
C VAL A 243 -0.50 -13.19 -16.15
N GLN A 244 0.30 -12.29 -16.70
CA GLN A 244 1.36 -11.58 -16.00
C GLN A 244 1.06 -10.09 -15.94
N SER A 245 0.87 -9.58 -14.73
CA SER A 245 0.70 -8.16 -14.45
C SER A 245 1.80 -7.68 -13.53
N GLU A 246 2.45 -6.57 -13.87
CA GLU A 246 3.56 -6.04 -13.07
C GLU A 246 3.14 -5.67 -11.64
N ARG A 247 1.89 -5.24 -11.44
CA ARG A 247 1.37 -4.81 -10.13
C ARG A 247 0.47 -5.85 -9.47
N ALA A 248 -0.13 -6.75 -10.24
CA ALA A 248 -1.07 -7.76 -9.73
C ALA A 248 -0.49 -9.20 -9.68
N GLY A 249 0.80 -9.35 -10.00
CA GLY A 249 1.50 -10.63 -9.98
C GLY A 249 1.19 -11.52 -11.19
N THR A 250 1.39 -12.83 -11.02
CA THR A 250 1.16 -13.83 -12.08
C THR A 250 0.04 -14.78 -11.68
N LEU A 251 -0.97 -14.93 -12.54
CA LEU A 251 -2.05 -15.90 -12.44
C LEU A 251 -1.85 -17.00 -13.49
N ARG A 252 -1.97 -18.26 -13.09
CA ARG A 252 -1.90 -19.42 -14.00
C ARG A 252 -3.20 -20.19 -13.94
N GLN A 253 -3.71 -20.60 -15.09
CA GLN A 253 -4.88 -21.44 -15.24
C GLN A 253 -4.52 -22.63 -16.13
N ARG A 254 -5.02 -23.81 -15.80
CA ARG A 254 -4.85 -25.01 -16.60
C ARG A 254 -6.21 -25.60 -16.91
N VAL A 255 -6.40 -26.05 -18.13
CA VAL A 255 -7.64 -26.69 -18.57
C VAL A 255 -7.30 -27.94 -19.37
N THR A 256 -7.95 -29.05 -19.02
CA THR A 256 -7.81 -30.32 -19.74
C THR A 256 -8.90 -30.41 -20.80
N VAL A 257 -8.48 -30.70 -22.02
CA VAL A 257 -9.36 -30.90 -23.17
C VAL A 257 -10.18 -32.18 -22.98
N GLY A 258 -11.49 -32.12 -23.17
CA GLY A 258 -12.36 -33.31 -23.17
C GLY A 258 -12.93 -33.75 -21.81
N ASN A 259 -12.57 -33.08 -20.71
CA ASN A 259 -13.36 -33.16 -19.48
C ASN A 259 -14.47 -32.10 -19.53
N GLN A 260 -15.71 -32.54 -19.73
CA GLN A 260 -16.88 -31.78 -19.28
C GLN A 260 -17.66 -32.70 -18.34
N ASP A 261 -17.82 -32.23 -17.10
CA ASP A 261 -18.98 -32.59 -16.27
C ASP A 261 -20.25 -31.97 -16.88
#